data_AF-A0A1I6W3L3-F1
#
_entry.id   AF-A0A1I6W3L3-F1
#
_cell.length_a   1.000
_cell.length_b   1.000
_cell.length_c   1.000
_cell.angle_alpha   90.00
_cell.angle_beta   90.00
_cell.angle_gamma   90.00
#
_symmetry.space_group_name_H-M   'P 1'
#
loop_
_entity.id
_entity.type
_entity.pdbx_description
1 polymer ?
#
loop_
_entity_poly.entity_id
_entity_poly.type
_entity_poly.pdbx_seq_one_letter_code
_entity_poly.pdbx_strand_id
1 'polypeptide(L)'
;MELIQHNRCFDGEQRIYAFNSKVLNGEAKFSIFLPPQALLGQACRTLFYLAGLTCTEDTFAIKAHAQRLAAQLGFILISPDTSPRGEHVAQGDSWDLGQGAGFYINATQAPWAEHYQMERFIVDELYELVSHNFPIQVHKVGIFGHSKQCFFENMENILVC
;
A
#
# COMPACT_ATOMS: atom_id res chain seq x y z
N MET A 1 8.92 11.38 3.90
CA MET A 1 8.81 9.93 4.15
C MET A 1 9.90 9.54 5.12
N GLU A 2 9.56 8.79 6.17
CA GLU A 2 10.45 8.36 7.24
C GLU A 2 10.43 6.82 7.33
N LEU A 3 11.61 6.20 7.47
CA LEU A 3 11.72 4.75 7.70
C LEU A 3 11.49 4.47 9.18
N ILE A 4 10.35 3.89 9.54
CA ILE A 4 10.00 3.63 10.95
C ILE A 4 10.36 2.21 11.39
N GLN A 5 10.47 1.26 10.46
CA GLN A 5 10.84 -0.12 10.76
C GLN A 5 11.53 -0.78 9.58
N HIS A 6 12.53 -1.63 9.83
CA HIS A 6 13.12 -2.52 8.84
C HIS A 6 13.57 -3.85 9.45
N ASN A 7 13.41 -4.94 8.71
CA ASN A 7 13.80 -6.29 9.11
C ASN A 7 14.36 -7.05 7.92
N ARG A 8 15.51 -7.72 8.09
CA ARG A 8 16.05 -8.63 7.06
C ARG A 8 15.12 -9.83 6.87
N CYS A 9 14.86 -10.21 5.62
CA CYS A 9 13.97 -11.31 5.29
C CYS A 9 14.33 -11.91 3.92
N PHE A 10 14.69 -13.21 3.87
CA PHE A 10 15.06 -13.93 2.63
C PHE A 10 16.08 -13.17 1.75
N ASP A 11 17.18 -12.70 2.36
CA ASP A 11 18.23 -11.88 1.74
C ASP A 11 17.78 -10.50 1.19
N GLY A 12 16.48 -10.20 1.31
CA GLY A 12 15.89 -8.89 1.12
C GLY A 12 15.62 -8.18 2.45
N GLU A 13 14.80 -7.14 2.38
CA GLU A 13 14.42 -6.34 3.55
C GLU A 13 12.95 -5.95 3.51
N GLN A 14 12.22 -6.25 4.59
CA GLN A 14 10.88 -5.75 4.83
C GLN A 14 10.98 -4.41 5.57
N ARG A 15 10.41 -3.35 5.01
CA ARG A 15 10.40 -2.01 5.59
C ARG A 15 8.99 -1.50 5.79
N ILE A 16 8.84 -0.56 6.72
CA ILE A 16 7.64 0.25 6.89
C ILE A 16 8.06 1.71 6.88
N TYR A 17 7.32 2.51 6.10
CA TYR A 17 7.51 3.94 6.02
C TYR A 17 6.25 4.68 6.48
N ALA A 18 6.46 5.81 7.15
CA ALA A 18 5.42 6.78 7.47
C ALA A 18 5.64 8.07 6.68
N PHE A 19 4.55 8.74 6.30
CA PHE A 19 4.61 10.06 5.67
C PHE A 19 3.28 10.80 5.84
N ASN A 20 3.32 12.14 5.75
CA ASN A 20 2.10 12.95 5.70
C ASN A 20 1.52 12.89 4.28
N SER A 21 0.38 12.23 4.15
CA SER A 21 -0.42 12.17 2.93
C SER A 21 -1.19 13.47 2.74
N LYS A 22 -1.05 14.08 1.57
CA LYS A 22 -1.83 15.24 1.15
C LYS A 22 -3.25 14.83 0.77
N VAL A 23 -3.41 13.63 0.23
CA VAL A 23 -4.70 13.13 -0.27
C VAL A 23 -5.59 12.65 0.87
N LEU A 24 -5.01 12.02 1.90
CA LEU A 24 -5.73 11.54 3.08
C LEU A 24 -5.76 12.55 4.23
N ASN A 25 -5.11 13.72 4.07
CA ASN A 25 -5.02 14.78 5.07
C ASN A 25 -4.51 14.30 6.45
N GLY A 26 -3.45 13.49 6.46
CA GLY A 26 -2.93 12.90 7.70
C GLY A 26 -1.73 12.00 7.51
N GLU A 27 -1.22 11.45 8.60
CA GLU A 27 -0.15 10.45 8.53
C GLU A 27 -0.68 9.16 7.87
N ALA A 28 0.08 8.66 6.90
CA ALA A 28 -0.17 7.40 6.22
C ALA A 28 1.07 6.51 6.33
N LYS A 29 0.83 5.19 6.33
CA LYS A 29 1.87 4.16 6.37
C LYS A 29 1.73 3.20 5.22
N PHE A 30 2.87 2.68 4.76
CA PHE A 30 2.92 1.56 3.84
C PHE A 30 4.13 0.69 4.16
N SER A 31 4.00 -0.60 3.86
CA SER A 31 5.09 -1.55 3.93
C SER A 31 5.63 -1.84 2.54
N ILE A 32 6.93 -2.09 2.46
CA ILE A 32 7.62 -2.45 1.22
C ILE A 32 8.63 -3.55 1.49
N PHE A 33 8.55 -4.64 0.73
CA PHE A 33 9.59 -5.65 0.67
C PHE A 33 10.52 -5.36 -0.51
N LEU A 34 11.80 -5.17 -0.21
CA LEU A 34 12.85 -5.01 -1.21
C LEU A 34 13.61 -6.34 -1.37
N PRO A 35 13.55 -6.98 -2.56
CA PRO A 35 14.31 -8.20 -2.82
C PRO A 35 15.82 -7.87 -2.93
N PRO A 36 16.71 -8.88 -2.86
CA PRO A 36 18.16 -8.67 -2.93
C PRO A 36 18.60 -7.82 -4.14
N GLN A 37 17.95 -8.00 -5.29
CA GLN A 37 18.19 -7.28 -6.53
C GLN A 37 17.91 -5.77 -6.37
N ALA A 38 16.82 -5.42 -5.70
CA ALA A 38 16.47 -4.03 -5.43
C ALA A 38 17.45 -3.38 -4.46
N LEU A 39 17.91 -4.12 -3.44
CA LEU A 39 18.94 -3.64 -2.51
C LEU A 39 20.30 -3.39 -3.20
N LEU A 40 20.58 -4.08 -4.31
CA LEU A 40 21.73 -3.83 -5.18
C LEU A 40 21.49 -2.70 -6.21
N GLY A 41 20.35 -2.01 -6.15
CA GLY A 41 20.00 -0.90 -7.03
C GLY A 41 19.39 -1.32 -8.37
N GLN A 42 19.06 -2.60 -8.57
CA GLN A 42 18.43 -3.06 -9.81
C GLN A 42 16.94 -2.75 -9.81
N ALA A 43 16.44 -2.13 -10.89
CA ALA A 43 15.01 -1.89 -11.06
C ALA A 43 14.23 -3.21 -11.15
N CYS A 44 13.27 -3.42 -10.24
CA CYS A 44 12.51 -4.65 -10.10
C CYS A 44 11.03 -4.48 -10.48
N ARG A 45 10.39 -5.58 -10.88
CA ARG A 45 8.92 -5.61 -11.06
C ARG A 45 8.25 -5.40 -9.72
N THR A 46 7.09 -4.76 -9.71
CA THR A 46 6.43 -4.37 -8.46
C THR A 46 4.99 -4.86 -8.42
N LEU A 47 4.55 -5.32 -7.24
CA LEU A 47 3.18 -5.69 -6.98
C LEU A 47 2.66 -4.90 -5.78
N PHE A 48 1.53 -4.22 -5.96
CA PHE A 48 0.73 -3.67 -4.87
C PHE A 48 -0.23 -4.74 -4.36
N TYR A 49 -0.19 -4.99 -3.06
CA TYR A 49 -1.15 -5.83 -2.37
C TYR A 49 -2.12 -4.96 -1.58
N LEU A 50 -3.41 -5.08 -1.89
CA LEU A 50 -4.47 -4.40 -1.17
C LEU A 50 -5.09 -5.34 -0.14
N ALA A 51 -4.93 -5.00 1.14
CA ALA A 51 -5.47 -5.79 2.22
C ALA A 51 -6.98 -5.55 2.39
N GLY A 52 -7.65 -6.49 3.06
CA GLY A 52 -9.08 -6.38 3.33
C GLY A 52 -9.40 -5.64 4.64
N LEU A 53 -10.67 -5.66 5.00
CA LEU A 53 -11.19 -5.06 6.23
C LEU A 53 -10.33 -5.34 7.47
N THR A 54 -10.19 -4.34 8.34
CA THR A 54 -9.44 -4.37 9.62
C THR A 54 -7.93 -4.59 9.52
N CYS A 55 -7.39 -4.78 8.31
CA CYS A 55 -5.96 -4.97 8.12
C CYS A 55 -5.20 -3.64 8.15
N THR A 56 -3.88 -3.77 8.27
CA THR A 56 -2.90 -2.68 8.22
C THR A 56 -1.79 -3.05 7.22
N GLU A 57 -0.84 -2.15 7.03
CA GLU A 57 0.34 -2.31 6.16
C GLU A 57 1.19 -3.55 6.49
N ASP A 58 1.14 -4.03 7.73
CA ASP A 58 1.91 -5.19 8.21
C ASP A 58 1.26 -6.53 7.90
N THR A 59 -0.07 -6.55 7.71
CA THR A 59 -0.83 -7.80 7.72
C THR A 59 -0.39 -8.76 6.62
N PHE A 60 -0.16 -8.22 5.42
CA PHE A 60 0.32 -8.99 4.28
C PHE A 60 1.70 -9.58 4.52
N ALA A 61 2.64 -8.74 4.97
CA ALA A 61 4.01 -9.14 5.21
C ALA A 61 4.09 -10.26 6.25
N ILE A 62 3.29 -10.20 7.31
CA ILE A 62 3.34 -11.19 8.39
C ILE A 62 2.66 -12.50 8.01
N LYS A 63 1.53 -12.45 7.29
CA LYS A 63 0.63 -13.61 7.14
C LYS A 63 0.70 -14.31 5.78
N ALA A 64 1.11 -13.61 4.72
CA ALA A 64 1.08 -14.18 3.38
C ALA A 64 2.33 -14.98 3.02
N HIS A 65 3.45 -14.78 3.75
CA HIS A 65 4.74 -15.41 3.48
C HIS A 65 5.24 -15.25 2.03
N ALA A 66 4.87 -14.15 1.36
CA ALA A 66 5.16 -13.90 -0.04
C ALA A 66 6.63 -13.50 -0.30
N GLN A 67 7.35 -13.02 0.71
CA GLN A 67 8.70 -12.47 0.58
C GLN A 67 9.70 -13.48 0.03
N ARG A 68 9.57 -14.77 0.40
CA ARG A 68 10.47 -15.81 -0.10
C ARG A 68 10.43 -15.91 -1.63
N LEU A 69 9.22 -15.96 -2.19
CA LEU A 69 9.05 -16.06 -3.64
C LEU A 69 9.41 -14.74 -4.32
N ALA A 70 9.06 -13.60 -3.71
CA ALA A 70 9.43 -12.29 -4.22
C ALA A 70 10.95 -12.08 -4.29
N ALA A 71 11.72 -12.56 -3.30
CA ALA A 71 13.18 -12.53 -3.32
C ALA A 71 13.76 -13.36 -4.47
N GLN A 72 13.22 -14.57 -4.69
CA GLN A 72 13.65 -15.46 -5.77
C GLN A 72 13.36 -14.89 -7.16
N LEU A 73 12.19 -14.26 -7.33
CA LEU A 73 11.72 -13.75 -8.61
C LEU A 73 12.10 -12.29 -8.89
N GLY A 74 12.64 -11.57 -7.90
CA GLY A 74 12.99 -10.15 -8.01
C GLY A 74 11.76 -9.25 -8.09
N PHE A 75 10.77 -9.48 -7.21
CA PHE A 75 9.60 -8.61 -7.05
C PHE A 75 9.74 -7.73 -5.81
N ILE A 76 9.43 -6.45 -5.99
CA ILE A 76 9.09 -5.55 -4.89
C ILE A 76 7.62 -5.77 -4.54
N LEU A 77 7.32 -5.91 -3.25
CA LEU A 77 5.94 -6.01 -2.75
C LEU A 77 5.61 -4.76 -1.94
N ILE A 78 4.49 -4.12 -2.21
CA ILE A 78 4.04 -2.91 -1.50
C ILE A 78 2.67 -3.18 -0.92
N SER A 79 2.46 -2.86 0.37
CA SER A 79 1.16 -2.95 1.02
C SER A 79 0.86 -1.64 1.76
N PRO A 80 -0.11 -0.83 1.31
CA PRO A 80 -0.59 0.33 2.05
C PRO A 80 -1.43 -0.11 3.28
N ASP A 81 -1.75 0.85 4.15
CA ASP A 81 -2.90 0.71 5.06
C ASP A 81 -4.23 0.72 4.26
N THR A 82 -5.32 0.33 4.91
CA THR A 82 -6.64 0.09 4.30
C THR A 82 -7.59 1.29 4.41
N SER A 83 -7.20 2.31 5.18
CA SER A 83 -7.94 3.56 5.36
C SER A 83 -7.02 4.66 5.92
N PRO A 84 -7.44 5.93 5.94
CA PRO A 84 -6.84 6.93 6.82
C PRO A 84 -6.98 6.52 8.29
N ARG A 85 -6.09 7.03 9.14
CA ARG A 85 -6.06 6.77 10.60
C ARG A 85 -5.90 8.08 11.37
N GLY A 86 -6.41 8.12 12.60
CA GLY A 86 -6.22 9.25 13.51
C GLY A 86 -7.49 9.68 14.25
N GLU A 87 -7.33 10.53 15.26
CA GLU A 87 -8.45 11.00 16.11
C GLU A 87 -9.42 11.93 15.35
N HIS A 88 -8.94 12.65 14.35
CA HIS A 88 -9.74 13.58 13.54
C HIS A 88 -10.37 12.93 12.30
N VAL A 89 -10.05 11.66 12.03
CA VAL A 89 -10.61 10.91 10.89
C VAL A 89 -11.97 10.36 11.29
N ALA A 90 -12.98 10.63 10.46
CA ALA A 90 -14.34 10.10 10.64
C ALA A 90 -14.33 8.59 10.96
N GLN A 91 -15.09 8.21 11.99
CA GLN A 91 -15.25 6.82 12.43
C GLN A 91 -16.59 6.28 11.97
N GLY A 92 -16.66 4.98 11.70
CA GLY A 92 -17.92 4.30 11.45
C GLY A 92 -18.49 3.69 12.73
N ASP A 93 -19.78 3.37 12.69
CA ASP A 93 -20.49 2.73 13.79
C ASP A 93 -20.27 1.21 13.86
N SER A 94 -19.56 0.66 12.87
CA SER A 94 -19.33 -0.78 12.67
C SER A 94 -17.95 -1.05 12.07
N TRP A 95 -17.51 -2.30 12.18
CA TRP A 95 -16.20 -2.76 11.70
C TRP A 95 -16.03 -2.69 10.18
N ASP A 96 -17.12 -2.57 9.44
CA ASP A 96 -17.17 -2.52 7.97
C ASP A 96 -17.33 -1.10 7.41
N LEU A 97 -17.20 -0.06 8.24
CA LEU A 97 -17.21 1.34 7.82
C LEU A 97 -16.17 2.17 8.59
N GLY A 98 -15.45 3.03 7.88
CA GLY A 98 -14.47 3.94 8.48
C GLY A 98 -13.07 3.34 8.61
N GLN A 99 -12.42 3.48 9.78
CA GLN A 99 -11.02 3.11 9.94
C GLN A 99 -10.84 1.59 9.84
N GLY A 100 -9.97 1.13 8.93
CA GLY A 100 -9.85 -0.28 8.54
C GLY A 100 -10.79 -0.68 7.40
N ALA A 101 -11.61 0.26 6.91
CA ALA A 101 -12.71 0.04 6.00
C ALA A 101 -12.82 1.14 4.93
N GLY A 102 -11.73 1.46 4.23
CA GLY A 102 -11.70 2.54 3.24
C GLY A 102 -12.23 2.17 1.85
N PHE A 103 -12.43 0.88 1.55
CA PHE A 103 -12.93 0.35 0.26
C PHE A 103 -12.16 0.77 -1.00
N TYR A 104 -11.03 1.45 -0.84
CA TYR A 104 -10.24 1.99 -1.94
C TYR A 104 -11.00 2.87 -2.92
N ILE A 105 -11.97 3.64 -2.42
CA ILE A 105 -12.74 4.63 -3.19
C ILE A 105 -12.39 6.06 -2.76
N ASN A 106 -12.75 7.03 -3.60
CA ASN A 106 -12.82 8.44 -3.23
C ASN A 106 -14.21 8.78 -2.69
N ALA A 107 -14.31 8.99 -1.38
CA ALA A 107 -15.57 9.38 -0.75
C ALA A 107 -15.97 10.80 -1.16
N THR A 108 -17.28 11.00 -1.42
CA THR A 108 -17.84 12.31 -1.82
C THR A 108 -18.72 12.94 -0.74
N GLN A 109 -19.16 12.15 0.24
CA GLN A 109 -20.06 12.61 1.30
C GLN A 109 -19.28 13.02 2.54
N ALA A 110 -19.68 14.12 3.17
CA ALA A 110 -19.20 14.45 4.51
C ALA A 110 -19.71 13.42 5.54
N PRO A 111 -18.93 13.12 6.61
CA PRO A 111 -17.59 13.64 6.90
C PRO A 111 -16.45 12.91 6.17
N TRP A 112 -16.75 11.83 5.42
CA TRP A 112 -15.76 10.95 4.80
C TRP A 112 -14.88 11.62 3.75
N ALA A 113 -15.46 12.52 2.95
CA ALA A 113 -14.78 13.17 1.83
C ALA A 113 -13.49 13.90 2.22
N GLU A 114 -13.35 14.30 3.48
CA GLU A 114 -12.16 15.01 3.97
C GLU A 114 -10.90 14.13 3.99
N HIS A 115 -11.03 12.83 4.27
CA HIS A 115 -9.88 11.94 4.47
C HIS A 115 -9.93 10.68 3.59
N TYR A 116 -11.12 10.15 3.27
CA TYR A 116 -11.29 8.86 2.59
C TYR A 116 -11.15 8.99 1.07
N GLN A 117 -9.97 9.41 0.62
CA GLN A 117 -9.59 9.54 -0.80
C GLN A 117 -8.65 8.39 -1.20
N MET A 118 -9.07 7.16 -0.90
CA MET A 118 -8.16 5.99 -0.94
C MET A 118 -7.75 5.61 -2.36
N GLU A 119 -8.62 5.77 -3.35
CA GLU A 119 -8.26 5.53 -4.76
C GLU A 119 -7.11 6.45 -5.17
N ARG A 120 -7.26 7.78 -4.99
CA ARG A 120 -6.20 8.76 -5.33
C ARG A 120 -4.94 8.55 -4.50
N PHE A 121 -5.08 8.14 -3.25
CA PHE A 121 -3.92 7.81 -2.42
C PHE A 121 -3.10 6.66 -3.01
N ILE A 122 -3.74 5.61 -3.54
CA ILE A 122 -3.04 4.48 -4.16
C ILE A 122 -2.49 4.86 -5.54
N VAL A 123 -3.34 5.38 -6.42
CA VAL A 123 -3.05 5.57 -7.86
C VAL A 123 -2.10 6.74 -8.11
N ASP A 124 -2.29 7.84 -7.39
CA ASP A 124 -1.53 9.07 -7.62
C ASP A 124 -0.41 9.17 -6.59
N GLU A 125 -0.76 9.33 -5.31
CA GLU A 125 0.22 9.75 -4.30
C GLU A 125 1.23 8.66 -3.93
N LEU A 126 0.76 7.47 -3.56
CA LEU A 126 1.63 6.38 -3.15
C LEU A 126 2.42 5.84 -4.33
N TYR A 127 1.78 5.64 -5.49
CA TYR A 127 2.46 5.19 -6.70
C TYR A 127 3.59 6.14 -7.12
N GLU A 128 3.34 7.45 -7.17
CA GLU A 128 4.38 8.44 -7.47
C GLU A 128 5.47 8.40 -6.39
N LEU A 129 5.10 8.39 -5.11
CA LEU A 129 6.05 8.38 -4.01
C LEU A 129 7.02 7.20 -4.13
N VAL A 130 6.51 5.98 -4.36
CA VAL A 130 7.37 4.80 -4.43
C VAL A 130 8.19 4.75 -5.72
N SER A 131 7.62 5.20 -6.84
CA SER A 131 8.32 5.22 -8.13
C SER A 131 9.53 6.16 -8.13
N HIS A 132 9.48 7.25 -7.36
CA HIS A 132 10.60 8.19 -7.21
C HIS A 132 11.67 7.74 -6.21
N ASN A 133 11.31 6.92 -5.21
CA ASN A 133 12.19 6.62 -4.07
C ASN A 133 12.76 5.19 -4.08
N PHE A 134 12.25 4.30 -4.91
CA PHE A 134 12.66 2.89 -4.96
C PHE A 134 12.97 2.44 -6.39
N PRO A 135 13.81 1.41 -6.56
CA PRO A 135 14.18 0.91 -7.89
C PRO A 135 13.03 0.08 -8.48
N ILE A 136 11.98 0.76 -8.94
CA ILE A 136 10.76 0.16 -9.51
C ILE A 136 10.82 0.23 -11.04
N GLN A 137 10.42 -0.85 -11.71
CA GLN A 137 10.11 -0.82 -13.14
C GLN A 137 8.73 -0.21 -13.35
N VAL A 138 8.67 1.12 -13.57
CA VAL A 138 7.44 1.94 -13.62
C VAL A 138 6.33 1.36 -14.51
N HIS A 139 6.69 0.73 -15.64
CA HIS A 139 5.74 0.10 -16.58
C HIS A 139 5.48 -1.40 -16.33
N LYS A 140 5.92 -1.94 -15.20
CA LYS A 140 5.77 -3.37 -14.83
C LYS A 140 5.29 -3.47 -13.38
N VAL A 141 4.13 -2.85 -13.18
CA VAL A 141 3.45 -2.75 -11.88
C VAL A 141 2.12 -3.49 -12.00
N GLY A 142 1.89 -4.43 -11.10
CA GLY A 142 0.60 -5.12 -10.96
C GLY A 142 -0.05 -4.79 -9.63
N ILE A 143 -1.34 -5.04 -9.53
CA ILE A 143 -2.12 -4.92 -8.30
C ILE A 143 -2.97 -6.17 -8.10
N PHE A 144 -3.03 -6.60 -6.85
CA PHE A 144 -3.84 -7.72 -6.41
C PHE A 144 -4.24 -7.47 -4.95
N GLY A 145 -5.11 -8.29 -4.40
CA GLY A 145 -5.47 -8.13 -3.00
C GLY A 145 -6.39 -9.23 -2.48
N HIS A 146 -6.88 -9.03 -1.27
CA HIS A 146 -7.74 -9.97 -0.59
C HIS A 146 -9.06 -9.35 -0.15
N SER A 147 -10.16 -10.05 -0.41
CA SER A 147 -11.53 -9.71 -0.01
C SER A 147 -12.17 -8.54 -0.79
N LYS A 148 -13.37 -8.15 -0.37
CA LYS A 148 -14.32 -7.27 -1.08
C LYS A 148 -13.82 -5.85 -1.32
N GLN A 149 -12.81 -5.37 -0.59
CA GLN A 149 -12.26 -4.04 -0.83
C GLN A 149 -11.49 -3.96 -2.15
N CYS A 150 -11.02 -5.08 -2.71
CA CYS A 150 -10.11 -5.07 -3.85
C CYS A 150 -10.78 -4.82 -5.21
N PHE A 151 -11.94 -4.17 -5.25
CA PHE A 151 -12.56 -3.73 -6.50
C PHE A 151 -11.93 -2.40 -6.93
N PHE A 152 -11.06 -2.47 -7.93
CA PHE A 152 -10.44 -1.32 -8.58
C PHE A 152 -10.87 -1.29 -10.05
N GLU A 153 -11.52 -0.21 -10.50
CA GLU A 153 -12.01 -0.10 -11.88
C GLU A 153 -11.14 0.79 -12.79
N ASN A 154 -10.24 1.65 -12.27
CA ASN A 154 -9.55 2.65 -13.08
C ASN A 154 -8.04 2.79 -12.78
N MET A 155 -7.17 2.12 -13.55
CA MET A 155 -5.75 2.50 -13.70
C MET A 155 -5.22 2.07 -15.07
N GLU A 156 -4.81 3.01 -15.92
CA GLU A 156 -4.24 2.72 -17.25
C GLU A 156 -2.84 2.08 -17.21
N ASN A 157 -2.14 2.16 -16.07
CA ASN A 157 -0.74 1.74 -15.93
C ASN A 157 -0.49 0.57 -14.97
N ILE A 158 -1.54 0.02 -14.36
CA ILE A 158 -1.42 -1.09 -13.40
C ILE A 158 -2.29 -2.25 -13.85
N LEU A 159 -1.66 -3.42 -14.06
CA LEU A 159 -2.40 -4.63 -14.39
C LEU A 159 -3.13 -5.15 -13.14
N VAL A 160 -4.46 -5.17 -13.19
CA VAL A 160 -5.30 -5.82 -12.15
C VAL A 160 -5.32 -7.32 -12.43
N CYS A 161 -4.88 -8.13 -11.47
CA CYS A 161 -4.87 -9.60 -11.54
C CYS A 161 -5.94 -10.21 -10.64
#